data_AF-A0A7S3CB63-F1
#
_entry.id   AF-A0A7S3CB63-F1
#
_cell.length_a   1.000
_cell.length_b   1.000
_cell.length_c   1.000
_cell.angle_alpha   90.00
_cell.angle_beta   90.00
_cell.angle_gamma   90.00
#
_symmetry.space_group_name_H-M   'P 1'
#
loop_
_entity.id
_entity.type
_entity.pdbx_description
1 polymer ?
#
loop_
_entity_poly.entity_id
_entity_poly.type
_entity_poly.pdbx_seq_one_letter_code
_entity_poly.pdbx_strand_id
1 'polypeptide(L)'
;EKVIKQIKKYIEDPVFTPEAVAKQSNAAKSLCMWCRAMDTYSKIAKVVGPKRLALREAETKLQTMQAALAEKQAQLQEVVDKVDNLQTQLDTSQKELKDLKDQADL
;
A
#
# COMPACT_ATOMS: atom_id res chain seq x y z
N GLU A 1 -7.64 -7.59 -28.22
CA GLU A 1 -8.98 -8.24 -28.11
C GLU A 1 -9.33 -9.22 -29.23
N LYS A 2 -8.85 -9.01 -30.47
CA LYS A 2 -9.18 -9.86 -31.63
C LYS A 2 -8.93 -11.36 -31.40
N VAL A 3 -7.80 -11.70 -30.77
CA VAL A 3 -7.43 -13.10 -30.46
C VAL A 3 -8.39 -13.73 -29.44
N ILE A 4 -8.72 -13.04 -28.34
CA ILE A 4 -9.68 -13.55 -27.33
C ILE A 4 -11.08 -13.75 -27.94
N LYS A 5 -11.51 -12.85 -28.83
CA LYS A 5 -12.79 -13.01 -29.54
C LYS A 5 -12.76 -14.22 -30.49
N GLN A 6 -11.63 -14.49 -31.13
CA GLN A 6 -11.48 -15.63 -32.03
C GLN A 6 -11.45 -16.98 -31.29
N ILE A 7 -10.91 -17.04 -30.08
CA ILE A 7 -10.90 -18.30 -29.29
C ILE A 7 -12.27 -18.61 -28.68
N LYS A 8 -13.12 -17.60 -28.46
CA LYS A 8 -14.42 -17.75 -27.78
C LYS A 8 -15.28 -18.86 -28.40
N LYS A 9 -15.32 -18.94 -29.74
CA LYS A 9 -16.06 -19.98 -30.47
C LYS A 9 -15.61 -21.42 -30.13
N TYR A 10 -14.34 -21.60 -29.77
CA TYR A 10 -13.81 -22.90 -29.36
C TYR A 10 -14.04 -23.15 -27.87
N ILE A 11 -14.00 -22.11 -27.03
CA ILE A 11 -14.24 -22.25 -25.58
C ILE A 11 -15.70 -22.61 -25.27
N GLU A 12 -16.64 -22.10 -26.08
CA GLU A 12 -18.09 -22.38 -25.99
C GLU A 12 -18.50 -23.71 -26.63
N ASP A 13 -17.60 -24.38 -27.36
CA ASP A 13 -17.84 -25.69 -27.94
C ASP A 13 -17.89 -26.77 -26.82
N PRO A 14 -18.98 -27.55 -26.70
CA PRO A 14 -19.12 -28.59 -25.69
C PRO A 14 -18.10 -29.74 -25.84
N VAL A 15 -17.47 -29.88 -27.01
CA VAL A 15 -16.44 -30.90 -27.29
C VAL A 15 -15.05 -30.41 -26.88
N PHE A 16 -14.84 -29.10 -26.73
CA PHE A 16 -13.57 -28.52 -26.30
C PHE A 16 -13.46 -28.40 -24.78
N THR A 17 -13.64 -29.53 -24.11
CA THR A 17 -13.45 -29.68 -22.66
C THR A 17 -12.18 -30.48 -22.37
N PRO A 18 -11.46 -30.20 -21.28
CA PRO A 18 -10.29 -30.99 -20.90
C PRO A 18 -10.59 -32.48 -20.82
N GLU A 19 -11.78 -32.86 -20.37
CA GLU A 19 -12.24 -34.24 -20.21
C GLU A 19 -12.47 -34.93 -21.56
N ALA A 20 -13.05 -34.23 -22.53
CA ALA A 20 -13.25 -34.75 -23.88
C ALA A 20 -11.92 -34.86 -24.64
N VAL A 21 -11.07 -33.83 -24.56
CA VAL A 21 -9.77 -33.80 -25.23
C VAL A 21 -8.79 -34.80 -24.62
N ALA A 22 -8.88 -35.09 -23.32
CA ALA A 22 -8.07 -36.10 -22.65
C ALA A 22 -8.23 -37.50 -23.22
N LYS A 23 -9.41 -37.82 -23.78
CA LYS A 23 -9.65 -39.13 -24.42
C LYS A 23 -8.78 -39.34 -25.66
N GLN A 24 -8.36 -38.26 -26.32
CA GLN A 24 -7.53 -38.31 -27.52
C GLN A 24 -6.05 -38.07 -27.22
N SER A 25 -5.72 -37.14 -26.33
CA SER A 25 -4.33 -36.82 -25.99
C SER A 25 -4.19 -36.05 -24.67
N ASN A 26 -3.29 -36.55 -23.81
CA ASN A 26 -2.93 -35.88 -22.56
C ASN A 26 -2.18 -34.55 -22.79
N ALA A 27 -1.37 -34.45 -23.84
CA ALA A 27 -0.71 -33.19 -24.18
C ALA A 27 -1.72 -32.14 -24.66
N ALA A 28 -2.70 -32.57 -25.48
CA ALA A 28 -3.76 -31.70 -25.96
C ALA A 28 -4.69 -31.22 -24.82
N LYS A 29 -4.90 -32.05 -23.78
CA LYS A 29 -5.62 -31.67 -22.56
C LYS A 29 -4.99 -30.45 -21.89
N SER A 30 -3.66 -30.45 -21.72
CA SER A 30 -2.93 -29.34 -21.09
C SER A 30 -3.09 -28.02 -21.86
N LEU A 31 -3.07 -28.09 -23.20
CA LEU A 31 -3.32 -26.93 -24.05
C LEU A 31 -4.78 -26.43 -23.94
N CYS A 32 -5.76 -27.34 -23.90
CA CYS A 32 -7.17 -27.00 -23.69
C CYS A 32 -7.38 -26.26 -22.36
N MET A 33 -6.79 -26.76 -21.26
CA MET A 33 -6.84 -26.10 -19.96
C MET A 33 -6.21 -24.70 -19.99
N TRP A 34 -5.04 -24.56 -20.61
CA TRP A 34 -4.35 -23.26 -20.73
C TRP A 34 -5.18 -22.23 -21.50
N CYS A 35 -5.78 -22.62 -22.64
CA CYS A 35 -6.65 -21.74 -23.42
C CYS A 35 -7.88 -21.25 -22.62
N ARG A 36 -8.52 -22.16 -21.85
CA ARG A 36 -9.67 -21.82 -21.00
C ARG A 36 -9.26 -20.93 -19.83
N ALA A 37 -8.10 -21.18 -19.24
CA ALA A 37 -7.53 -20.33 -18.20
C ALA A 37 -7.24 -18.92 -18.72
N MET A 38 -6.72 -18.78 -19.95
CA MET A 38 -6.41 -17.48 -20.54
C MET A 38 -7.66 -16.65 -20.88
N ASP A 39 -8.75 -17.28 -21.32
CA ASP A 39 -10.06 -16.60 -21.48
C ASP A 39 -10.60 -16.09 -20.14
N THR A 40 -10.54 -16.93 -19.11
CA THR A 40 -10.96 -16.58 -17.74
C THR A 40 -10.12 -15.44 -17.18
N TYR A 41 -8.79 -15.52 -17.33
CA TYR A 41 -7.86 -14.47 -16.93
C TYR A 41 -8.18 -13.15 -17.64
N SER A 42 -8.45 -13.17 -18.95
CA SER A 42 -8.78 -11.94 -19.69
C SER A 42 -10.01 -11.24 -19.13
N LYS A 43 -11.06 -12.00 -18.77
CA LYS A 43 -12.29 -11.45 -18.15
C LYS A 43 -11.98 -10.82 -16.79
N ILE A 44 -11.25 -11.54 -15.94
CA ILE A 44 -10.88 -11.08 -14.59
C ILE A 44 -9.96 -9.87 -14.66
N ALA A 45 -8.97 -9.86 -15.57
CA ALA A 45 -8.01 -8.79 -15.72
C ALA A 45 -8.67 -7.44 -16.06
N LYS A 46 -9.78 -7.45 -16.83
CA LYS A 46 -10.56 -6.23 -17.10
C LYS A 46 -11.22 -5.63 -15.85
N VAL A 47 -11.62 -6.48 -14.91
CA VAL A 47 -12.23 -6.06 -13.64
C VAL A 47 -11.17 -5.66 -12.61
N VAL A 48 -10.05 -6.40 -12.58
CA VAL A 48 -8.97 -6.20 -11.60
C VAL A 48 -8.04 -5.05 -12.00
N GLY A 49 -7.87 -4.79 -13.30
CA GLY A 49 -7.08 -3.68 -13.84
C GLY A 49 -7.41 -2.32 -13.20
N PRO A 50 -8.67 -1.83 -13.25
CA PRO A 50 -9.03 -0.55 -12.65
C PRO A 50 -8.88 -0.56 -11.12
N LYS A 51 -9.15 -1.69 -10.46
CA LYS A 51 -8.96 -1.81 -8.99
C LYS A 51 -7.49 -1.68 -8.60
N ARG A 52 -6.58 -2.31 -9.35
CA ARG A 52 -5.13 -2.19 -9.13
C ARG A 52 -4.62 -0.77 -9.37
N LEU A 53 -5.18 -0.08 -10.37
CA LEU A 53 -4.84 1.32 -10.62
C LEU A 53 -5.29 2.21 -9.47
N ALA A 54 -6.56 2.10 -9.06
CA ALA A 54 -7.12 2.86 -7.94
C ALA A 54 -6.36 2.59 -6.62
N LEU A 55 -5.97 1.34 -6.37
CA LEU A 55 -5.14 0.97 -5.22
C LEU A 55 -3.80 1.70 -5.27
N ARG A 56 -3.08 1.66 -6.40
CA ARG A 56 -1.78 2.32 -6.55
C ARG A 56 -1.86 3.82 -6.34
N GLU A 57 -2.91 4.45 -6.87
CA GLU A 57 -3.16 5.89 -6.67
C GLU A 57 -3.42 6.22 -5.19
N ALA A 58 -4.22 5.41 -4.50
CA ALA A 58 -4.50 5.58 -3.08
C ALA A 58 -3.25 5.35 -2.22
N GLU A 59 -2.46 4.32 -2.51
CA GLU A 59 -1.19 4.03 -1.84
C GLU A 59 -0.18 5.16 -2.02
N THR A 60 -0.08 5.72 -3.23
CA THR A 60 0.80 6.86 -3.50
C THR A 60 0.36 8.08 -2.70
N LYS A 61 -0.95 8.39 -2.66
CA LYS A 61 -1.50 9.46 -1.83
C LYS A 61 -1.21 9.22 -0.35
N LEU A 62 -1.47 8.01 0.14
CA LEU A 62 -1.20 7.64 1.53
C LEU A 62 0.27 7.89 1.88
N GLN A 63 1.20 7.43 1.04
CA GLN A 63 2.63 7.61 1.25
C GLN A 63 3.03 9.09 1.33
N THR A 64 2.48 9.93 0.45
CA THR A 64 2.74 11.38 0.50
C THR A 64 2.22 12.02 1.79
N MET A 65 1.01 11.64 2.24
CA MET A 65 0.43 12.15 3.47
C MET A 65 1.19 11.68 4.71
N GLN A 66 1.64 10.42 4.72
CA GLN A 66 2.45 9.86 5.80
C GLN A 66 3.81 10.56 5.91
N ALA A 67 4.46 10.87 4.78
CA ALA A 67 5.70 11.62 4.77
C ALA A 67 5.49 13.04 5.34
N ALA A 68 4.44 13.74 4.91
CA ALA A 68 4.10 15.06 5.44
C ALA A 68 3.77 15.02 6.94
N LEU A 69 3.03 14.00 7.39
CA LEU A 69 2.71 13.80 8.80
C LEU A 69 3.97 13.58 9.64
N ALA A 70 4.88 12.73 9.18
CA ALA A 70 6.14 12.46 9.86
C ALA A 70 7.00 13.72 10.00
N GLU A 71 7.06 14.55 8.95
CA GLU A 71 7.75 15.84 9.00
C GLU A 71 7.15 16.77 10.05
N LYS A 72 5.81 16.88 10.11
CA LYS A 72 5.12 17.72 11.08
C LYS A 72 5.28 17.21 12.51
N GLN A 73 5.28 15.89 12.71
CA GLN A 73 5.55 15.28 14.00
C GLN A 73 6.98 15.56 14.46
N ALA A 74 7.97 15.48 13.57
CA ALA A 74 9.35 15.82 13.89
C ALA A 74 9.50 17.31 14.27
N GLN A 75 8.87 18.22 13.52
CA GLN A 75 8.85 19.66 13.85
C GLN A 75 8.19 19.92 15.21
N LEU A 76 7.09 19.22 15.50
CA LEU A 76 6.41 19.35 16.79
C LEU A 76 7.31 18.87 17.94
N GLN A 77 7.97 17.72 17.78
CA GLN A 77 8.89 17.19 18.78
C GLN A 77 10.02 18.17 19.08
N GLU A 78 10.63 18.77 18.05
CA GLU A 78 11.69 19.76 18.23
C GLU A 78 11.20 20.98 19.04
N VAL A 79 9.97 21.44 18.82
CA VAL A 79 9.39 22.55 19.58
C VAL A 79 9.12 22.14 21.03
N VAL A 80 8.59 20.94 21.26
CA VAL A 80 8.36 20.40 22.61
C VAL A 80 9.69 20.32 23.37
N ASP A 81 10.74 19.77 22.75
CA ASP A 81 12.06 19.65 23.37
C ASP A 81 12.66 21.02 23.74
N LYS A 82 12.44 22.04 22.90
CA LYS A 82 12.88 23.42 23.18
C LYS A 82 12.11 24.03 24.36
N VAL A 83 10.80 23.83 24.42
CA VAL A 83 9.97 24.32 25.52
C VAL A 83 10.39 23.67 26.83
N ASP A 84 10.60 22.36 26.84
CA ASP A 84 11.01 21.62 28.05
C ASP A 84 12.39 22.07 28.54
N ASN A 85 13.33 22.31 27.62
CA ASN A 85 14.65 22.85 27.97
C ASN A 85 14.55 24.27 28.54
N LEU A 86 13.78 25.16 27.91
CA LEU A 86 13.57 26.52 28.41
C LEU A 86 12.89 26.52 29.78
N GLN A 87 11.91 25.65 30.01
CA GLN A 87 11.26 25.49 31.30
C GLN A 87 12.26 25.06 32.37
N THR A 88 13.10 24.06 32.06
CA THR A 88 14.15 23.58 32.97
C THR A 88 15.17 24.67 33.31
N GLN A 89 15.56 25.49 32.33
CA GLN A 89 16.47 26.62 32.55
C GLN A 89 15.83 27.69 33.44
N LEU A 90 14.56 28.02 33.19
CA LEU A 90 13.81 29.00 33.97
C LEU A 90 13.70 28.56 35.43
N ASP A 91 13.35 27.29 35.67
CA ASP A 91 13.24 26.71 37.00
C ASP A 91 14.59 26.72 37.73
N THR A 92 15.68 26.42 37.02
CA THR A 92 17.05 26.45 37.58
C THR A 92 17.46 27.86 37.96
N SER A 93 17.30 28.84 37.06
CA SER A 93 17.63 30.24 37.34
C SER A 93 16.77 30.84 38.45
N GLN A 94 15.48 30.48 38.52
CA GLN A 94 14.61 30.89 39.62
C GLN A 94 15.09 30.33 40.96
N LYS A 95 15.52 29.07 40.98
CA LYS A 95 16.09 28.44 42.17
C LYS A 95 17.38 29.13 42.62
N GLU A 96 18.32 29.36 41.70
CA GLU A 96 19.57 30.07 41.99
C GLU A 96 19.32 31.50 42.51
N LEU A 97 18.39 32.24 41.90
CA LEU A 97 18.03 33.58 42.34
C LEU A 97 17.44 33.56 43.76
N LYS A 98 16.59 32.58 44.05
CA LYS A 98 16.02 32.40 45.39
C LYS A 98 17.12 32.09 46.42
N ASP A 99 17.99 31.14 46.12
CA ASP A 99 19.09 30.76 47.00
C ASP A 99 20.05 31.94 47.28
N LEU A 100 20.34 32.77 46.26
CA LEU A 100 21.16 33.98 46.41
C LEU A 100 20.47 35.06 47.24
N LYS A 101 19.16 35.24 47.10
CA LYS A 101 18.39 36.16 47.96
C LYS A 101 18.39 35.71 49.41
N ASP A 102 18.12 34.43 49.64
CA ASP A 102 18.11 33.85 50.98
C ASP A 102 19.49 33.97 51.66
N GLN A 103 20.60 33.97 50.90
CA GLN A 103 21.95 34.26 51.42
C GLN A 103 22.21 35.76 51.68
N ALA A 104 21.62 36.66 50.90
CA ALA A 104 21.83 38.10 51.04
C ALA A 104 20.99 38.72 52.17
N ASP A 105 19.86 38.10 52.53
CA ASP A 105 18.97 38.51 53.62
C ASP A 105 19.40 37.97 55.01
N LEU A 106 20.47 37.15 55.08
CA LEU A 106 21.08 36.60 56.30
C LEU A 106 22.33 37.39 56.73
#